data_AF-F2JML9-F1
#
_entry.id   AF-F2JML9-F1
#
_cell.length_a   1.000
_cell.length_b   1.000
_cell.length_c   1.000
_cell.angle_alpha   90.00
_cell.angle_beta   90.00
_cell.angle_gamma   90.00
#
_symmetry.space_group_name_H-M   'P 1'
#
loop_
_entity.id
_entity.type
_entity.pdbx_description
1 polymer ?
#
loop_
_entity_poly.entity_id
_entity_poly.type
_entity_poly.pdbx_seq_one_letter_code
_entity_poly.pdbx_strand_id
1 'polypeptide(L)'
;MSEVAVEKTKNQKPKKQSTNIFSVFAKGDALTKLSFLIMGSANIARKQFLKGIIYLIAEIAFIYYMVTIGVDKLIGFTTLGTQAQTQVYDEVIKINRTVPGDNSMLFLIYGVATLAIILVFILLYVSNVYSAYKLQKLIEAGKPVPTLKQEIKELFDKRFHVTLMTLPVIGIMVFTVLPLCYMILIAFTNYDMDHQPPGQLFTWVGLANFGEMLNQGSKFGATFGPVLGWTLVWAVVATFSNYFFGIVLALMINKKGIKLKKMWRTIFVITMAIPQFISLLIMRQMLNDYGVVNVALQNLGLTSKAVPFLTDPTLARISVLTVNLWVGIPYTMLVTTGILMNIPNDLYEAAEIDGASKLKAFTKITMPYVVFVTAPYLITQFIGNINNFNLIYFLTKGEPMTTDYYFAGKTDLLVTWLYRLTADRKDYSRASTIGIAVFVLSAIFALIAFRFTSSNKQEEDFQ
;
A
#
# COMPACT_ATOMS: atom_id res chain seq x y z
N MET A 1 42.07 -40.58 -15.61
CA MET A 1 40.65 -40.85 -15.25
C MET A 1 40.40 -40.84 -13.73
N SER A 2 41.22 -40.16 -12.91
CA SER A 2 41.11 -40.25 -11.44
C SER A 2 40.93 -38.91 -10.69
N GLU A 3 40.95 -37.75 -11.35
CA GLU A 3 40.73 -36.46 -10.66
C GLU A 3 39.34 -35.85 -10.90
N VAL A 4 38.70 -36.15 -12.02
CA VAL A 4 37.37 -35.61 -12.37
C VAL A 4 36.23 -36.24 -11.55
N ALA A 5 36.47 -37.38 -10.90
CA ALA A 5 35.48 -38.08 -10.07
C ALA A 5 35.45 -37.59 -8.60
N VAL A 6 36.51 -36.92 -8.11
CA VAL A 6 36.61 -36.49 -6.71
C VAL A 6 36.02 -35.08 -6.50
N GLU A 7 35.92 -34.28 -7.54
CA GLU A 7 35.41 -32.91 -7.44
C GLU A 7 33.87 -32.83 -7.48
N LYS A 8 33.19 -33.85 -8.02
CA LYS A 8 31.72 -33.90 -8.12
C LYS A 8 30.99 -34.24 -6.81
N THR A 9 31.70 -34.65 -5.75
CA THR A 9 31.08 -35.01 -4.45
C THR A 9 31.14 -33.91 -3.40
N LYS A 10 31.84 -32.78 -3.63
CA LYS A 10 31.97 -31.70 -2.63
C LYS A 10 30.98 -30.55 -2.75
N ASN A 11 30.14 -30.50 -3.79
CA ASN A 11 29.23 -29.37 -4.05
C ASN A 11 27.73 -29.71 -3.99
N GLN A 12 27.33 -30.72 -3.21
CA GLN A 12 25.93 -30.81 -2.78
C GLN A 12 25.72 -29.94 -1.55
N LYS A 13 25.25 -28.69 -1.74
CA LYS A 13 24.61 -27.93 -0.66
C LYS A 13 23.61 -28.86 0.03
N PRO A 14 23.64 -29.06 1.36
CA PRO A 14 22.72 -29.97 2.01
C PRO A 14 21.30 -29.55 1.68
N LYS A 15 20.51 -30.46 1.07
CA LYS A 15 19.08 -30.27 0.84
C LYS A 15 18.48 -29.81 2.16
N LYS A 16 18.05 -28.55 2.21
CA LYS A 16 17.36 -27.94 3.34
C LYS A 16 16.02 -28.67 3.45
N GLN A 17 15.99 -29.82 4.12
CA GLN A 17 14.75 -30.56 4.41
C GLN A 17 13.84 -29.56 5.12
N SER A 18 12.74 -29.18 4.46
CA SER A 18 11.68 -28.41 5.10
C SER A 18 11.07 -29.30 6.18
N THR A 19 11.60 -29.20 7.39
CA THR A 19 11.04 -29.84 8.56
C THR A 19 9.69 -29.20 8.81
N ASN A 20 8.61 -29.93 8.55
CA ASN A 20 7.24 -29.51 8.89
C ASN A 20 6.94 -29.91 10.35
N ILE A 21 6.01 -29.22 11.01
CA ILE A 21 5.63 -29.47 12.42
C ILE A 21 5.27 -30.95 12.67
N PHE A 22 4.55 -31.59 11.75
CA PHE A 22 4.23 -33.01 11.83
C PHE A 22 5.48 -33.91 11.85
N SER A 23 6.51 -33.56 11.08
CA SER A 23 7.78 -34.30 11.07
C SER A 23 8.56 -34.12 12.38
N VAL A 24 8.43 -32.95 13.01
CA VAL A 24 9.02 -32.66 14.32
C VAL A 24 8.33 -33.48 15.41
N PHE A 25 7.00 -33.59 15.37
CA PHE A 25 6.26 -34.41 16.32
C PHE A 25 6.58 -35.91 16.16
N ALA A 26 6.62 -36.41 14.92
CA ALA A 26 6.89 -37.82 14.65
C ALA A 26 8.32 -38.24 15.02
N LYS A 27 9.32 -37.38 14.76
CA LYS A 27 10.75 -37.68 14.98
C LYS A 27 11.32 -37.09 16.28
N GLY A 28 10.49 -36.35 17.03
CA GLY A 28 10.89 -35.71 18.28
C GLY A 28 11.00 -36.71 19.42
N ASP A 29 12.01 -36.55 20.26
CA ASP A 29 12.10 -37.25 21.54
C ASP A 29 11.01 -36.78 22.53
N ALA A 30 10.90 -37.45 23.68
CA ALA A 30 9.86 -37.14 24.68
C ALA A 30 9.90 -35.67 25.15
N LEU A 31 11.11 -35.10 25.30
CA LEU A 31 11.28 -33.69 25.68
C LEU A 31 10.83 -32.73 24.58
N THR A 32 11.15 -33.02 23.31
CA THR A 32 10.68 -32.20 22.19
C THR A 32 9.16 -32.26 22.05
N LYS A 33 8.55 -33.42 22.31
CA LYS A 33 7.09 -33.59 22.37
C LYS A 33 6.46 -32.81 23.52
N LEU A 34 7.12 -32.74 24.68
CA LEU A 34 6.65 -31.93 25.82
C LEU A 34 6.56 -30.43 25.45
N SER A 35 7.40 -29.94 24.54
CA SER A 35 7.35 -28.55 24.07
C SER A 35 6.13 -28.20 23.21
N PHE A 36 5.33 -29.20 22.80
CA PHE A 36 4.02 -28.95 22.18
C PHE A 36 2.94 -28.61 23.22
N LEU A 37 3.11 -29.04 24.47
CA LEU A 37 2.15 -28.84 25.56
C LEU A 37 2.57 -27.72 26.52
N ILE A 38 3.88 -27.62 26.79
CA ILE A 38 4.46 -26.60 27.66
C ILE A 38 5.61 -25.97 26.91
N MET A 39 5.41 -24.76 26.42
CA MET A 39 6.40 -24.02 25.66
C MET A 39 7.67 -23.80 26.49
N GLY A 40 8.83 -23.97 25.84
CA GLY A 40 10.14 -23.81 26.47
C GLY A 40 10.63 -24.99 27.32
N SER A 41 9.80 -26.01 27.57
CA SER A 41 10.16 -27.17 28.40
C SER A 41 11.40 -27.93 27.90
N ALA A 42 11.52 -28.20 26.59
CA ALA A 42 12.71 -28.86 26.03
C ALA A 42 13.95 -27.96 26.10
N ASN A 43 13.78 -26.65 25.91
CA ASN A 43 14.88 -25.69 26.01
C ASN A 43 15.41 -25.63 27.45
N ILE A 44 14.52 -25.62 28.46
CA ILE A 44 14.89 -25.67 29.88
C ILE A 44 15.61 -26.98 30.19
N ALA A 45 15.03 -28.12 29.81
CA ALA A 45 15.62 -29.44 30.04
C ALA A 45 17.01 -29.61 29.40
N ARG A 46 17.25 -28.93 28.27
CA ARG A 46 18.53 -28.93 27.53
C ARG A 46 19.46 -27.78 27.91
N LYS A 47 19.28 -27.21 29.12
CA LYS A 47 20.14 -26.17 29.72
C LYS A 47 20.13 -24.81 28.99
N GLN A 48 19.13 -24.55 28.15
CA GLN A 48 18.88 -23.24 27.52
C GLN A 48 17.79 -22.46 28.27
N PHE A 49 18.02 -22.21 29.56
CA PHE A 49 17.03 -21.71 30.52
C PHE A 49 16.34 -20.40 30.09
N LEU A 50 17.10 -19.35 29.76
CA LEU A 50 16.51 -18.04 29.51
C LEU A 50 15.56 -18.03 28.30
N LYS A 51 15.92 -18.73 27.22
CA LYS A 51 15.05 -18.86 26.05
C LYS A 51 13.81 -19.69 26.35
N GLY A 52 13.98 -20.77 27.12
CA GLY A 52 12.85 -21.59 27.57
C GLY A 52 11.90 -20.81 28.48
N ILE A 53 12.41 -19.99 29.39
CA ILE A 53 11.61 -19.11 30.25
C ILE A 53 10.83 -18.08 29.41
N ILE A 54 11.44 -17.48 28.39
CA ILE A 54 10.75 -16.54 27.49
C ILE A 54 9.55 -17.23 26.81
N TYR A 55 9.74 -18.44 26.29
CA TYR A 55 8.65 -19.20 25.67
C TYR A 55 7.55 -19.58 26.67
N LEU A 56 7.92 -19.98 27.88
CA LEU A 56 6.96 -20.31 28.93
C LEU A 56 6.16 -19.07 29.39
N ILE A 57 6.82 -17.93 29.57
CA ILE A 57 6.15 -16.66 29.90
C ILE A 57 5.20 -16.26 28.79
N ALA A 58 5.59 -16.41 27.52
CA ALA A 58 4.72 -16.10 26.38
C ALA A 58 3.45 -16.97 26.37
N GLU A 59 3.57 -18.26 26.70
CA GLU A 59 2.43 -19.17 26.86
C GLU A 59 1.51 -18.77 28.01
N ILE A 60 2.06 -18.54 29.20
CA ILE A 60 1.28 -18.15 30.38
C ILE A 60 0.58 -16.80 30.14
N ALA A 61 1.29 -15.81 29.59
CA ALA A 61 0.73 -14.49 29.29
C ALA A 61 -0.39 -14.58 28.25
N PHE A 62 -0.23 -15.41 27.22
CA PHE A 62 -1.27 -15.63 26.21
C PHE A 62 -2.51 -16.30 26.80
N ILE A 63 -2.33 -17.37 27.60
CA ILE A 63 -3.45 -18.05 28.27
C ILE A 63 -4.18 -17.09 29.20
N TYR A 64 -3.42 -16.35 30.02
CA TYR A 64 -3.98 -15.33 30.92
C TYR A 64 -4.79 -14.28 30.15
N TYR A 65 -4.23 -13.73 29.08
CA TYR A 65 -4.92 -12.77 28.21
C TYR A 65 -6.21 -13.35 27.62
N MET A 66 -6.15 -14.58 27.08
CA MET A 66 -7.32 -15.22 26.46
C MET A 66 -8.45 -15.46 27.47
N VAL A 67 -8.12 -15.95 28.67
CA VAL A 67 -9.10 -16.25 29.73
C VAL A 67 -9.71 -14.96 30.30
N THR A 68 -8.92 -13.88 30.43
CA THR A 68 -9.38 -12.65 31.08
C THR A 68 -10.08 -11.66 30.15
N ILE A 69 -9.65 -11.59 28.88
CA ILE A 69 -10.08 -10.53 27.95
C ILE A 69 -10.33 -11.09 26.55
N GLY A 70 -9.43 -11.94 26.04
CA GLY A 70 -9.39 -12.32 24.63
C GLY A 70 -10.65 -13.03 24.14
N VAL A 71 -11.18 -13.99 24.91
CA VAL A 71 -12.41 -14.70 24.53
C VAL A 71 -13.58 -13.74 24.40
N ASP A 72 -13.76 -12.81 25.34
CA ASP A 72 -14.85 -11.82 25.28
C ASP A 72 -14.72 -10.90 24.07
N LYS A 73 -13.49 -10.51 23.68
CA LYS A 73 -13.27 -9.71 22.46
C LYS A 73 -13.56 -10.50 21.19
N LEU A 74 -13.31 -11.81 21.17
CA LEU A 74 -13.69 -12.66 20.03
C LEU A 74 -15.20 -12.89 19.96
N ILE A 75 -15.89 -13.03 21.09
CA ILE A 75 -17.36 -13.11 21.11
C ILE A 75 -17.96 -11.79 20.65
N GLY A 76 -17.45 -10.66 21.17
CA GLY A 76 -17.88 -9.34 20.73
C GLY A 76 -17.60 -9.08 19.24
N PHE A 77 -16.52 -9.62 18.70
CA PHE A 77 -16.20 -9.53 17.27
C PHE A 77 -17.25 -10.21 16.38
N THR A 78 -17.82 -11.34 16.81
CA THR A 78 -18.84 -12.04 16.03
C THR A 78 -20.21 -11.38 16.16
N THR A 79 -20.56 -10.86 17.34
CA THR A 79 -21.88 -10.23 17.57
C THR A 79 -21.93 -8.76 17.17
N LEU A 80 -20.79 -8.06 17.23
CA LEU A 80 -20.67 -6.60 17.09
C LEU A 80 -21.52 -5.81 18.10
N GLY A 81 -21.76 -6.41 19.27
CA GLY A 81 -22.61 -5.84 20.30
C GLY A 81 -24.05 -6.38 20.23
N THR A 82 -24.75 -6.29 21.36
CA THR A 82 -26.10 -6.81 21.54
C THR A 82 -27.04 -5.77 22.15
N GLN A 83 -26.51 -4.82 22.93
CA GLN A 83 -27.31 -3.80 23.59
C GLN A 83 -26.98 -2.42 23.04
N ALA A 84 -27.89 -1.83 22.27
CA ALA A 84 -27.74 -0.45 21.80
C ALA A 84 -27.87 0.54 22.96
N GLN A 85 -27.29 1.73 22.79
CA GLN A 85 -27.40 2.81 23.76
C GLN A 85 -28.86 3.25 23.94
N THR A 86 -29.36 3.24 25.18
CA THR A 86 -30.73 3.63 25.52
C THR A 86 -30.76 4.90 26.35
N GLN A 87 -31.78 5.73 26.14
CA GLN A 87 -32.07 6.86 27.04
C GLN A 87 -33.14 6.42 28.05
N VAL A 88 -32.80 6.52 29.34
CA VAL A 88 -33.71 6.22 30.44
C VAL A 88 -34.02 7.52 31.17
N TYR A 89 -35.30 7.84 31.32
CA TYR A 89 -35.72 9.01 32.10
C TYR A 89 -35.45 8.76 33.58
N ASP A 90 -34.59 9.57 34.17
CA ASP A 90 -34.24 9.45 35.58
C ASP A 90 -35.18 10.33 36.41
N GLU A 91 -36.11 9.70 37.13
CA GLU A 91 -37.17 10.38 37.89
C GLU A 91 -36.62 11.27 39.03
N VAL A 92 -35.40 11.02 39.50
CA VAL A 92 -34.77 11.76 40.62
C VAL A 92 -34.20 13.09 40.13
N ILE A 93 -33.50 13.07 39.00
CA ILE A 93 -32.83 14.24 38.42
C ILE A 93 -33.65 14.92 37.32
N LYS A 94 -34.83 14.36 36.97
CA LYS A 94 -35.77 14.86 35.95
C LYS A 94 -35.12 15.16 34.59
N ILE A 95 -34.11 14.38 34.23
CA ILE A 95 -33.43 14.44 32.92
C ILE A 95 -33.33 13.05 32.31
N ASN A 96 -33.35 12.98 30.99
CA ASN A 96 -33.03 11.75 30.27
C ASN A 96 -31.55 11.43 30.46
N ARG A 97 -31.25 10.30 31.10
CA ARG A 97 -29.89 9.80 31.27
C ARG A 97 -29.59 8.77 30.18
N THR A 98 -28.52 9.01 29.45
CA THR A 98 -27.99 8.04 28.49
C THR A 98 -27.30 6.91 29.24
N VAL A 99 -27.82 5.70 29.12
CA VAL A 99 -27.15 4.49 29.60
C VAL A 99 -26.21 4.02 28.47
N PRO A 100 -24.88 3.94 28.72
CA PRO A 100 -23.95 3.52 27.69
C PRO A 100 -24.26 2.07 27.27
N GLY A 101 -24.49 1.88 25.98
CA GLY A 101 -24.62 0.57 25.36
C GLY A 101 -23.28 0.03 24.88
N ASP A 102 -23.36 -1.09 24.17
CA ASP A 102 -22.27 -1.71 23.44
C ASP A 102 -21.71 -0.78 22.34
N ASN A 103 -20.49 -1.06 21.89
CA ASN A 103 -19.86 -0.31 20.80
C ASN A 103 -19.29 -1.27 19.75
N SER A 104 -20.01 -1.42 18.63
CA SER A 104 -19.64 -2.28 17.50
C SER A 104 -18.25 -1.97 16.94
N MET A 105 -17.86 -0.69 16.90
CA MET A 105 -16.55 -0.25 16.43
C MET A 105 -15.43 -0.80 17.32
N LEU A 106 -15.59 -0.70 18.64
CA LEU A 106 -14.62 -1.20 19.61
C LEU A 106 -14.54 -2.73 19.59
N PHE A 107 -15.68 -3.42 19.46
CA PHE A 107 -15.68 -4.87 19.32
C PHE A 107 -14.96 -5.35 18.06
N LEU A 108 -15.17 -4.67 16.93
CA LEU A 108 -14.49 -5.00 15.69
C LEU A 108 -12.98 -4.78 15.79
N ILE A 109 -12.52 -3.61 16.26
CA ILE A 109 -11.08 -3.32 16.33
C ILE A 109 -10.35 -4.19 17.36
N TYR A 110 -10.94 -4.43 18.53
CA TYR A 110 -10.34 -5.29 19.55
C TYR A 110 -10.34 -6.75 19.12
N GLY A 111 -11.38 -7.22 18.44
CA GLY A 111 -11.40 -8.55 17.84
C GLY A 111 -10.26 -8.76 16.84
N VAL A 112 -10.05 -7.80 15.93
CA VAL A 112 -8.92 -7.84 14.98
C VAL A 112 -7.57 -7.84 15.71
N ALA A 113 -7.41 -7.01 16.75
CA ALA A 113 -6.21 -7.00 17.57
C ALA A 113 -5.98 -8.34 18.27
N THR A 114 -7.03 -8.97 18.82
CA THR A 114 -6.96 -10.30 19.43
C THR A 114 -6.56 -11.36 18.41
N LEU A 115 -7.11 -11.34 17.19
CA LEU A 115 -6.69 -12.25 16.11
C LEU A 115 -5.20 -12.05 15.73
N ALA A 116 -4.71 -10.81 15.72
CA ALA A 116 -3.30 -10.53 15.49
C ALA A 116 -2.41 -11.07 16.63
N ILE A 117 -2.83 -10.93 17.89
CA ILE A 117 -2.15 -11.52 19.06
C ILE A 117 -2.11 -13.04 18.95
N ILE A 118 -3.21 -13.69 18.56
CA ILE A 118 -3.27 -15.14 18.31
C ILE A 118 -2.29 -15.54 17.21
N LEU A 119 -2.22 -14.79 16.11
CA LEU A 119 -1.26 -15.06 15.03
C LEU A 119 0.20 -14.96 15.52
N VAL A 120 0.53 -13.91 16.29
CA VAL A 120 1.87 -13.76 16.89
C VAL A 120 2.17 -14.91 17.84
N PHE A 121 1.20 -15.33 18.64
CA PHE A 121 1.34 -16.48 19.52
C PHE A 121 1.58 -17.77 18.73
N ILE A 122 0.85 -18.01 17.65
CA ILE A 122 1.08 -19.17 16.76
C ILE A 122 2.51 -19.13 16.19
N LEU A 123 3.00 -17.97 15.75
CA LEU A 123 4.38 -17.84 15.26
C LEU A 123 5.42 -18.14 16.36
N LEU A 124 5.19 -17.67 17.58
CA LEU A 124 6.05 -17.97 18.74
C LEU A 124 6.00 -19.45 19.12
N TYR A 125 4.82 -20.08 19.09
CA TYR A 125 4.60 -21.49 19.35
C TYR A 125 5.36 -22.36 18.33
N VAL A 126 5.22 -22.03 17.04
CA VAL A 126 5.94 -22.71 15.95
C VAL A 126 7.46 -22.51 16.11
N SER A 127 7.92 -21.31 16.46
CA SER A 127 9.32 -21.04 16.74
C SER A 127 9.84 -21.86 17.93
N ASN A 128 9.04 -22.04 18.97
CA ASN A 128 9.37 -22.86 20.14
C ASN A 128 9.58 -24.32 19.73
N VAL A 129 8.64 -24.92 19.00
CA VAL A 129 8.73 -26.32 18.53
C VAL A 129 9.97 -26.53 17.66
N TYR A 130 10.26 -25.61 16.74
CA TYR A 130 11.48 -25.69 15.92
C TYR A 130 12.75 -25.49 16.76
N SER A 131 12.72 -24.62 17.77
CA SER A 131 13.87 -24.45 18.67
C SER A 131 14.14 -25.74 19.45
N ALA A 132 13.10 -26.40 19.95
CA ALA A 132 13.22 -27.68 20.63
C ALA A 132 13.83 -28.73 19.70
N TYR A 133 13.30 -28.91 18.49
CA TYR A 133 13.84 -29.91 17.55
C TYR A 133 15.28 -29.61 17.10
N LYS A 134 15.63 -28.33 16.91
CA LYS A 134 16.99 -27.92 16.57
C LYS A 134 17.98 -28.33 17.68
N LEU A 135 17.60 -28.14 18.94
CA LEU A 135 18.43 -28.55 20.08
C LEU A 135 18.60 -30.08 20.14
N GLN A 136 17.57 -30.85 19.81
CA GLN A 136 17.64 -32.32 19.76
C GLN A 136 18.74 -32.75 18.81
N LYS A 137 18.68 -32.26 17.57
CA LYS A 137 19.66 -32.58 16.53
C LYS A 137 21.07 -32.11 16.87
N LEU A 138 21.22 -31.02 17.60
CA LEU A 138 22.54 -30.55 18.05
C LEU A 138 23.14 -31.52 19.07
N ILE A 139 22.35 -31.98 20.03
CA ILE A 139 22.78 -32.95 21.05
C ILE A 139 23.08 -34.31 20.40
N GLU A 140 22.19 -34.81 19.52
CA GLU A 140 22.41 -36.05 18.76
C GLU A 140 23.67 -35.99 17.89
N ALA A 141 24.01 -34.82 17.35
CA ALA A 141 25.22 -34.60 16.57
C ALA A 141 26.47 -34.33 17.45
N GLY A 142 26.38 -34.45 18.78
CA GLY A 142 27.48 -34.21 19.71
C GLY A 142 27.96 -32.74 19.76
N LYS A 143 27.14 -31.80 19.30
CA LYS A 143 27.50 -30.36 19.27
C LYS A 143 27.08 -29.67 20.58
N PRO A 144 27.85 -28.66 21.04
CA PRO A 144 27.49 -27.92 22.25
C PRO A 144 26.18 -27.15 22.04
N VAL A 145 25.35 -27.14 23.07
CA VAL A 145 24.12 -26.33 23.10
C VAL A 145 24.52 -24.86 23.18
N PRO A 146 24.09 -24.00 22.23
CA PRO A 146 24.43 -22.59 22.26
C PRO A 146 23.76 -21.91 23.46
N THR A 147 24.55 -21.14 24.21
CA THR A 147 24.00 -20.27 25.25
C THR A 147 23.23 -19.11 24.63
N LEU A 148 22.29 -18.50 25.37
CA LEU A 148 21.54 -17.35 24.86
C LEU A 148 22.45 -16.16 24.51
N LYS A 149 23.55 -15.94 25.24
CA LYS A 149 24.57 -14.94 24.87
C LYS A 149 25.20 -15.23 23.52
N GLN A 150 25.47 -16.50 23.21
CA GLN A 150 26.01 -16.93 21.92
C GLN A 150 24.96 -16.81 20.80
N GLU A 151 23.68 -17.12 21.06
CA GLU A 151 22.60 -16.91 20.08
C GLU A 151 22.35 -15.43 19.79
N ILE A 152 22.34 -14.57 20.82
CA ILE A 152 22.23 -13.12 20.63
C ILE A 152 23.42 -12.62 19.83
N LYS A 153 24.65 -13.03 20.18
CA LYS A 153 25.84 -12.68 19.39
C LYS A 153 25.72 -13.14 17.94
N GLU A 154 25.21 -14.35 17.69
CA GLU A 154 24.95 -14.85 16.34
C GLU A 154 23.86 -14.04 15.60
N LEU A 155 22.84 -13.55 16.31
CA LEU A 155 21.80 -12.67 15.78
C LEU A 155 22.32 -11.29 15.38
N PHE A 156 23.33 -10.76 16.08
CA PHE A 156 23.97 -9.49 15.74
C PHE A 156 25.13 -9.61 14.75
N ASP A 157 25.69 -10.81 14.58
CA ASP A 157 26.83 -11.06 13.69
C ASP A 157 26.38 -11.71 12.37
N LYS A 158 25.91 -12.97 12.41
CA LYS A 158 25.54 -13.75 11.22
C LYS A 158 24.13 -13.52 10.72
N ARG A 159 23.22 -13.06 11.58
CA ARG A 159 21.81 -12.81 11.25
C ARG A 159 21.38 -11.38 11.52
N PHE A 160 22.33 -10.43 11.39
CA PHE A 160 22.08 -9.02 11.64
C PHE A 160 20.87 -8.48 10.86
N HIS A 161 20.67 -8.93 9.61
CA HIS A 161 19.50 -8.59 8.80
C HIS A 161 18.16 -8.97 9.45
N VAL A 162 18.08 -10.09 10.18
CA VAL A 162 16.84 -10.50 10.88
C VAL A 162 16.56 -9.58 12.06
N THR A 163 17.60 -9.30 12.86
CA THR A 163 17.49 -8.43 14.04
C THR A 163 17.10 -7.01 13.64
N LEU A 164 17.76 -6.47 12.61
CA LEU A 164 17.48 -5.13 12.10
C LEU A 164 16.08 -5.01 11.49
N MET A 165 15.60 -6.05 10.80
CA MET A 165 14.28 -6.03 10.17
C MET A 165 13.13 -6.34 11.13
N THR A 166 13.39 -6.89 12.32
CA THR A 166 12.31 -7.27 13.25
C THR A 166 11.45 -6.07 13.67
N LEU A 167 12.08 -4.94 14.04
CA LEU A 167 11.36 -3.74 14.47
C LEU A 167 10.54 -3.09 13.32
N PRO A 168 11.11 -2.84 12.12
CA PRO A 168 10.34 -2.37 10.98
C PRO A 168 9.19 -3.30 10.58
N VAL A 169 9.40 -4.62 10.60
CA VAL A 169 8.35 -5.59 10.26
C VAL A 169 7.20 -5.55 11.27
N ILE A 170 7.51 -5.47 12.57
CA ILE A 170 6.47 -5.28 13.60
C ILE A 170 5.72 -3.97 13.37
N GLY A 171 6.43 -2.89 13.04
CA GLY A 171 5.83 -1.61 12.68
C GLY A 171 4.84 -1.74 11.52
N ILE A 172 5.23 -2.42 10.43
CA ILE A 172 4.36 -2.68 9.28
C ILE A 172 3.14 -3.51 9.69
N MET A 173 3.32 -4.56 10.50
CA MET A 173 2.21 -5.41 10.94
C MET A 173 1.19 -4.63 11.78
N VAL A 174 1.64 -3.80 12.71
CA VAL A 174 0.77 -3.06 13.64
C VAL A 174 0.15 -1.83 12.99
N PHE A 175 0.94 -1.04 12.26
CA PHE A 175 0.48 0.26 11.73
C PHE A 175 -0.03 0.20 10.29
N THR A 176 0.19 -0.89 9.56
CA THR A 176 -0.28 -1.05 8.18
C THR A 176 -1.23 -2.22 8.04
N VAL A 177 -0.83 -3.43 8.44
CA VAL A 177 -1.65 -4.64 8.22
C VAL A 177 -2.90 -4.65 9.11
N LEU A 178 -2.78 -4.30 10.39
CA LEU A 178 -3.93 -4.34 11.32
C LEU A 178 -5.04 -3.33 10.92
N PRO A 179 -4.77 -2.04 10.67
CA PRO A 179 -5.79 -1.11 10.17
C PRO A 179 -6.37 -1.52 8.82
N LEU A 180 -5.56 -2.14 7.95
CA LEU A 180 -6.03 -2.68 6.67
C LEU A 180 -7.05 -3.80 6.88
N CYS A 181 -6.77 -4.77 7.75
CA CYS A 181 -7.72 -5.83 8.10
C CYS A 181 -9.03 -5.25 8.68
N TYR A 182 -8.93 -4.26 9.56
CA TYR A 182 -10.08 -3.56 10.11
C TYR A 182 -10.93 -2.87 9.03
N MET A 183 -10.29 -2.12 8.13
CA MET A 183 -10.95 -1.49 6.99
C MET A 183 -11.64 -2.51 6.09
N ILE A 184 -10.97 -3.62 5.78
CA ILE A 184 -11.54 -4.70 4.96
C ILE A 184 -12.80 -5.26 5.61
N LEU A 185 -12.78 -5.51 6.92
CA LEU A 185 -13.93 -6.07 7.62
C LEU A 185 -15.12 -5.11 7.68
N ILE A 186 -14.90 -3.81 7.78
CA ILE A 186 -15.97 -2.80 7.67
C ILE A 186 -16.75 -2.93 6.34
N ALA A 187 -16.11 -3.35 5.24
CA ALA A 187 -16.81 -3.55 3.98
C ALA A 187 -17.89 -4.67 4.05
N PHE A 188 -17.85 -5.53 5.07
CA PHE A 188 -18.80 -6.61 5.30
C PHE A 188 -19.84 -6.28 6.38
N THR A 189 -19.91 -5.04 6.83
CA THR A 189 -20.89 -4.55 7.81
C THR A 189 -21.79 -3.47 7.21
N ASN A 190 -22.85 -3.08 7.91
CA ASN A 190 -23.67 -1.90 7.59
C ASN A 190 -23.18 -0.63 8.33
N TYR A 191 -21.87 -0.49 8.57
CA TYR A 191 -21.34 0.69 9.26
C TYR A 191 -21.44 1.94 8.37
N ASP A 192 -22.58 2.62 8.45
CA ASP A 192 -22.92 3.81 7.69
C ASP A 192 -23.49 4.91 8.58
N MET A 193 -23.95 6.02 7.99
CA MET A 193 -24.45 7.17 8.74
C MET A 193 -25.59 6.84 9.72
N ASP A 194 -26.40 5.84 9.41
CA ASP A 194 -27.54 5.47 10.25
C ASP A 194 -27.07 4.60 11.42
N HIS A 195 -26.03 3.79 11.23
CA HIS A 195 -25.49 2.88 12.24
C HIS A 195 -24.20 3.40 12.88
N GLN A 196 -24.25 4.55 13.58
CA GLN A 196 -23.08 5.17 14.21
C GLN A 196 -22.94 4.79 15.70
N PRO A 197 -21.93 3.97 16.09
CA PRO A 197 -21.70 3.64 17.49
C PRO A 197 -21.18 4.85 18.29
N PRO A 198 -21.42 4.91 19.62
CA PRO A 198 -22.18 3.96 20.42
C PRO A 198 -23.71 4.13 20.31
N GLY A 199 -24.19 5.16 19.61
CA GLY A 199 -25.62 5.46 19.51
C GLY A 199 -26.44 4.36 18.85
N GLN A 200 -25.94 3.83 17.72
CA GLN A 200 -26.52 2.66 17.05
C GLN A 200 -25.43 1.63 16.76
N LEU A 201 -25.79 0.35 16.88
CA LEU A 201 -24.90 -0.76 16.55
C LEU A 201 -24.94 -1.03 15.04
N PHE A 202 -23.79 -1.44 14.49
CA PHE A 202 -23.72 -2.01 13.15
C PHE A 202 -23.51 -3.53 13.26
N THR A 203 -23.97 -4.26 12.25
CA THR A 203 -23.97 -5.73 12.18
C THR A 203 -23.29 -6.21 10.91
N TRP A 204 -22.99 -7.50 10.86
CA TRP A 204 -22.45 -8.16 9.67
C TRP A 204 -23.55 -8.31 8.60
N VAL A 205 -23.28 -7.83 7.39
CA VAL A 205 -24.15 -7.96 6.21
C VAL A 205 -23.55 -8.83 5.11
N GLY A 206 -22.36 -9.40 5.37
CA GLY A 206 -21.66 -10.26 4.42
C GLY A 206 -21.30 -9.50 3.14
N LEU A 207 -21.76 -9.98 1.98
CA LEU A 207 -21.41 -9.43 0.67
C LEU A 207 -22.40 -8.37 0.15
N ALA A 208 -23.35 -7.90 0.97
CA ALA A 208 -24.41 -6.98 0.53
C ALA A 208 -23.86 -5.71 -0.14
N ASN A 209 -22.83 -5.07 0.44
CA ASN A 209 -22.24 -3.85 -0.11
C ASN A 209 -21.58 -4.07 -1.48
N PHE A 210 -20.95 -5.23 -1.69
CA PHE A 210 -20.37 -5.59 -2.99
C PHE A 210 -21.45 -5.87 -4.02
N GLY A 211 -22.54 -6.55 -3.62
CA GLY A 211 -23.72 -6.74 -4.45
C GLY A 211 -24.34 -5.42 -4.87
N GLU A 212 -24.48 -4.46 -3.94
CA GLU A 212 -24.98 -3.12 -4.22
C GLU A 212 -24.06 -2.36 -5.19
N MET A 213 -22.73 -2.44 -5.00
CA MET A 213 -21.73 -1.80 -5.87
C MET A 213 -21.77 -2.31 -7.31
N LEU A 214 -22.07 -3.59 -7.51
CA LEU A 214 -22.14 -4.19 -8.84
C LEU A 214 -23.52 -4.07 -9.49
N ASN A 215 -24.55 -3.74 -8.71
CA ASN A 215 -25.92 -3.58 -9.19
C ASN A 215 -26.15 -2.19 -9.80
N GLN A 216 -26.32 -2.12 -11.12
CA GLN A 216 -26.60 -0.86 -11.85
C GLN A 216 -27.97 -0.24 -11.53
N GLY A 217 -28.88 -0.99 -10.91
CA GLY A 217 -30.15 -0.45 -10.40
C GLY A 217 -30.00 0.36 -9.10
N SER A 218 -28.89 0.22 -8.38
CA SER A 218 -28.60 1.02 -7.19
C SER A 218 -27.86 2.31 -7.60
N LYS A 219 -28.10 3.41 -6.87
CA LYS A 219 -27.38 4.67 -7.13
C LYS A 219 -25.87 4.51 -6.89
N PHE A 220 -25.49 3.70 -5.91
CA PHE A 220 -24.10 3.39 -5.60
C PHE A 220 -23.41 2.66 -6.76
N GLY A 221 -24.02 1.60 -7.29
CA GLY A 221 -23.47 0.83 -8.41
C GLY A 221 -23.48 1.57 -9.75
N ALA A 222 -24.52 2.38 -10.00
CA ALA A 222 -24.57 3.30 -11.15
C ALA A 222 -23.48 4.38 -11.09
N THR A 223 -22.97 4.71 -9.90
CA THR A 223 -21.85 5.66 -9.70
C THR A 223 -20.49 4.99 -9.86
N PHE A 224 -20.36 3.76 -9.38
CA PHE A 224 -19.09 3.02 -9.38
C PHE A 224 -18.49 2.89 -10.78
N GLY A 225 -19.28 2.51 -11.78
CA GLY A 225 -18.81 2.33 -13.16
C GLY A 225 -18.19 3.60 -13.78
N PRO A 226 -18.91 4.73 -13.80
CA PRO A 226 -18.37 6.00 -14.29
C PRO A 226 -17.14 6.52 -13.53
N VAL A 227 -17.11 6.39 -12.20
CA VAL A 227 -15.96 6.83 -11.37
C VAL A 227 -14.75 5.92 -11.60
N LEU A 228 -14.94 4.60 -11.69
CA LEU A 228 -13.89 3.65 -12.07
C LEU A 228 -13.36 3.96 -13.47
N GLY A 229 -14.24 4.18 -14.44
CA GLY A 229 -13.87 4.54 -15.81
C GLY A 229 -13.03 5.81 -15.86
N TRP A 230 -13.46 6.87 -15.16
CA TRP A 230 -12.65 8.08 -15.03
C TRP A 230 -11.32 7.83 -14.32
N THR A 231 -11.29 7.02 -13.25
CA THR A 231 -10.05 6.68 -12.52
C THR A 231 -9.03 5.99 -13.43
N LEU A 232 -9.48 5.09 -14.30
CA LEU A 232 -8.61 4.41 -15.27
C LEU A 232 -8.13 5.33 -16.38
N VAL A 233 -9.03 6.11 -16.97
CA VAL A 233 -8.68 7.12 -18.00
C VAL A 233 -7.69 8.12 -17.43
N TRP A 234 -7.96 8.63 -16.22
CA TRP A 234 -7.06 9.49 -15.47
C TRP A 234 -5.69 8.84 -15.30
N ALA A 235 -5.62 7.63 -14.76
CA ALA A 235 -4.34 6.97 -14.49
C ALA A 235 -3.51 6.77 -15.76
N VAL A 236 -4.14 6.34 -16.86
CA VAL A 236 -3.47 6.15 -18.15
C VAL A 236 -3.00 7.49 -18.70
N VAL A 237 -3.90 8.47 -18.84
CA VAL A 237 -3.57 9.76 -19.46
C VAL A 237 -2.54 10.49 -18.63
N ALA A 238 -2.72 10.60 -17.31
CA ALA A 238 -1.78 11.28 -16.42
C ALA A 238 -0.38 10.64 -16.41
N THR A 239 -0.30 9.30 -16.46
CA THR A 239 1.00 8.61 -16.48
C THR A 239 1.67 8.80 -17.84
N PHE A 240 0.94 8.53 -18.92
CA PHE A 240 1.48 8.63 -20.28
C PHE A 240 1.90 10.07 -20.60
N SER A 241 1.08 11.05 -20.28
CA SER A 241 1.34 12.45 -20.63
C SER A 241 2.53 13.01 -19.86
N ASN A 242 2.63 12.76 -18.54
CA ASN A 242 3.81 13.17 -17.76
C ASN A 242 5.08 12.48 -18.25
N TYR A 243 4.99 11.19 -18.53
CA TYR A 243 6.13 10.43 -19.00
C TYR A 243 6.63 10.92 -20.37
N PHE A 244 5.70 11.07 -21.31
CA PHE A 244 5.99 11.54 -22.66
C PHE A 244 6.58 12.95 -22.65
N PHE A 245 5.87 13.92 -22.04
CA PHE A 245 6.33 15.31 -22.03
C PHE A 245 7.58 15.51 -21.16
N GLY A 246 7.77 14.70 -20.11
CA GLY A 246 9.01 14.67 -19.33
C GLY A 246 10.22 14.23 -20.14
N ILE A 247 10.08 13.17 -20.96
CA ILE A 247 11.15 12.74 -21.87
C ILE A 247 11.44 13.80 -22.92
N VAL A 248 10.40 14.35 -23.56
CA VAL A 248 10.55 15.42 -24.56
C VAL A 248 11.31 16.60 -23.96
N LEU A 249 10.94 17.04 -22.75
CA LEU A 249 11.61 18.14 -22.08
C LEU A 249 13.06 17.81 -21.71
N ALA A 250 13.33 16.59 -21.25
CA ALA A 250 14.70 16.13 -20.96
C ALA A 250 15.57 16.16 -22.22
N LEU A 251 15.06 15.65 -23.35
CA LEU A 251 15.77 15.67 -24.62
C LEU A 251 16.03 17.11 -25.10
N MET A 252 15.04 18.00 -24.96
CA MET A 252 15.19 19.41 -25.31
C MET A 252 16.31 20.07 -24.50
N ILE A 253 16.31 19.91 -23.18
CA ILE A 253 17.33 20.53 -22.31
C ILE A 253 18.73 19.94 -22.56
N ASN A 254 18.82 18.63 -22.81
CA ASN A 254 20.11 17.96 -22.98
C ASN A 254 20.69 18.06 -24.39
N LYS A 255 19.91 18.51 -25.39
CA LYS A 255 20.35 18.66 -26.78
C LYS A 255 21.66 19.48 -26.89
N LYS A 256 22.54 19.07 -27.81
CA LYS A 256 23.74 19.84 -28.19
C LYS A 256 23.30 21.22 -28.73
N GLY A 257 23.87 22.31 -28.21
CA GLY A 257 23.57 23.70 -28.62
C GLY A 257 22.68 24.49 -27.65
N ILE A 258 22.00 23.85 -26.69
CA ILE A 258 21.24 24.58 -25.67
C ILE A 258 22.18 25.20 -24.64
N LYS A 259 22.11 26.53 -24.50
CA LYS A 259 22.81 27.31 -23.48
C LYS A 259 22.01 27.35 -22.18
N LEU A 260 22.69 27.60 -21.06
CA LEU A 260 22.07 27.75 -19.73
C LEU A 260 21.24 26.53 -19.28
N LYS A 261 21.68 25.30 -19.60
CA LYS A 261 20.99 24.05 -19.22
C LYS A 261 20.62 23.99 -17.73
N LYS A 262 21.51 24.51 -16.86
CA LYS A 262 21.27 24.61 -15.41
C LYS A 262 20.04 25.47 -15.10
N MET A 263 19.91 26.64 -15.73
CA MET A 263 18.76 27.55 -15.55
C MET A 263 17.45 26.88 -15.95
N TRP A 264 17.39 26.30 -17.15
CA TRP A 264 16.18 25.60 -17.61
C TRP A 264 15.78 24.47 -16.68
N ARG A 265 16.74 23.63 -16.26
CA ARG A 265 16.48 22.56 -15.29
C ARG A 265 15.93 23.13 -13.97
N THR A 266 16.52 24.20 -13.44
CA THR A 266 16.05 24.85 -12.21
C THR A 266 14.63 25.39 -12.33
N ILE A 267 14.28 26.06 -13.44
CA ILE A 267 12.94 26.61 -13.67
C ILE A 267 11.87 25.52 -13.64
N PHE A 268 12.13 24.36 -14.23
CA PHE A 268 11.14 23.26 -14.20
C PHE A 268 11.14 22.51 -12.88
N VAL A 269 12.30 22.28 -12.26
CA VAL A 269 12.38 21.57 -10.97
C VAL A 269 11.78 22.38 -9.82
N ILE A 270 11.73 23.71 -9.90
CA ILE A 270 11.14 24.52 -8.83
C ILE A 270 9.66 24.19 -8.58
N THR A 271 8.93 23.71 -9.60
CA THR A 271 7.51 23.39 -9.46
C THR A 271 7.27 22.18 -8.56
N MET A 272 8.24 21.24 -8.49
CA MET A 272 8.21 20.12 -7.54
C MET A 272 8.90 20.43 -6.21
N ALA A 273 9.72 21.49 -6.14
CA ALA A 273 10.40 21.89 -4.91
C ALA A 273 9.45 22.55 -3.91
N ILE A 274 8.38 23.18 -4.41
CA ILE A 274 7.30 23.74 -3.58
C ILE A 274 6.40 22.59 -3.11
N PRO A 275 6.00 22.54 -1.82
CA PRO A 275 5.06 21.54 -1.33
C PRO A 275 3.79 21.49 -2.18
N GLN A 276 3.46 20.31 -2.70
CA GLN A 276 2.44 20.13 -3.73
C GLN A 276 1.07 20.70 -3.31
N PHE A 277 0.65 20.52 -2.06
CA PHE A 277 -0.65 21.00 -1.60
C PHE A 277 -0.76 22.54 -1.69
N ILE A 278 0.32 23.28 -1.46
CA ILE A 278 0.33 24.75 -1.57
C ILE A 278 0.08 25.14 -3.03
N SER A 279 0.84 24.55 -3.94
CA SER A 279 0.70 24.82 -5.37
C SER A 279 -0.71 24.51 -5.88
N LEU A 280 -1.29 23.39 -5.46
CA LEU A 280 -2.65 22.98 -5.86
C LEU A 280 -3.74 23.91 -5.31
N LEU A 281 -3.62 24.36 -4.06
CA LEU A 281 -4.56 25.32 -3.46
C LEU A 281 -4.49 26.68 -4.16
N ILE A 282 -3.29 27.15 -4.50
CA ILE A 282 -3.12 28.38 -5.30
C ILE A 282 -3.72 28.20 -6.68
N MET A 283 -3.44 27.08 -7.36
CA MET A 283 -4.02 26.79 -8.68
C MET A 283 -5.55 26.75 -8.64
N ARG A 284 -6.15 26.17 -7.60
CA ARG A 284 -7.61 26.21 -7.40
C ARG A 284 -8.14 27.63 -7.33
N GLN A 285 -7.48 28.51 -6.57
CA GLN A 285 -7.88 29.91 -6.47
C GLN A 285 -7.70 30.66 -7.79
N MET A 286 -6.60 30.39 -8.51
CA MET A 286 -6.31 31.00 -9.80
C MET A 286 -7.31 30.61 -10.89
N LEU A 287 -7.75 29.36 -10.89
CA LEU A 287 -8.68 28.77 -11.86
C LEU A 287 -10.16 28.94 -11.49
N ASN A 288 -10.47 29.56 -10.36
CA ASN A 288 -11.84 29.90 -10.00
C ASN A 288 -12.45 30.88 -11.03
N ASP A 289 -13.78 30.96 -11.11
CA ASP A 289 -14.51 31.86 -12.00
C ASP A 289 -14.11 33.34 -11.78
N TYR A 290 -13.82 33.72 -10.53
CA TYR A 290 -13.30 35.05 -10.16
C TYR A 290 -11.77 35.09 -9.99
N GLY A 291 -11.08 34.01 -10.38
CA GLY A 291 -9.64 33.85 -10.24
C GLY A 291 -8.84 34.70 -11.22
N VAL A 292 -7.55 34.88 -10.91
CA VAL A 292 -6.63 35.72 -11.72
C VAL A 292 -6.52 35.27 -13.17
N VAL A 293 -6.69 33.97 -13.46
CA VAL A 293 -6.63 33.46 -14.85
C VAL A 293 -7.81 34.00 -15.65
N ASN A 294 -9.02 33.93 -15.10
CA ASN A 294 -10.21 34.47 -15.75
C ASN A 294 -10.14 35.99 -15.90
N VAL A 295 -9.66 36.70 -14.87
CA VAL A 295 -9.45 38.16 -14.94
C VAL A 295 -8.45 38.52 -16.05
N ALA A 296 -7.34 37.78 -16.17
CA ALA A 296 -6.36 38.01 -17.22
C ALA A 296 -6.92 37.73 -18.62
N LEU A 297 -7.68 36.64 -18.80
CA LEU A 297 -8.32 36.32 -20.09
C LEU A 297 -9.32 37.39 -20.53
N GLN A 298 -10.10 37.92 -19.58
CA GLN A 298 -11.06 39.00 -19.85
C GLN A 298 -10.36 40.32 -20.17
N ASN A 299 -9.32 40.69 -19.43
CA ASN A 299 -8.54 41.90 -19.68
C ASN A 299 -7.79 41.86 -21.02
N LEU A 300 -7.36 40.68 -21.47
CA LEU A 300 -6.74 40.48 -22.78
C LEU A 300 -7.77 40.43 -23.93
N GLY A 301 -9.07 40.52 -23.62
CA GLY A 301 -10.15 40.44 -24.62
C GLY A 301 -10.33 39.05 -25.23
N LEU A 302 -9.76 38.00 -24.63
CA LEU A 302 -9.87 36.63 -25.13
C LEU A 302 -11.22 36.01 -24.79
N THR A 303 -11.85 36.43 -23.69
CA THR A 303 -13.18 35.96 -23.30
C THR A 303 -14.02 37.11 -22.77
N SER A 304 -15.33 37.09 -23.05
CA SER A 304 -16.30 38.06 -22.51
C SER A 304 -16.91 37.63 -21.18
N LYS A 305 -16.78 36.36 -20.82
CA LYS A 305 -17.25 35.77 -19.56
C LYS A 305 -16.15 34.91 -18.95
N ALA A 306 -16.30 34.59 -17.67
CA ALA A 306 -15.42 33.64 -17.00
C ALA A 306 -15.55 32.26 -17.66
N VAL A 307 -14.41 31.63 -17.95
CA VAL A 307 -14.32 30.24 -18.37
C VAL A 307 -14.51 29.37 -17.13
N PRO A 308 -15.48 28.43 -17.14
CA PRO A 308 -15.81 27.62 -15.97
C PRO A 308 -14.82 26.47 -15.78
N PHE A 309 -13.55 26.79 -15.53
CA PHE A 309 -12.46 25.80 -15.50
C PHE A 309 -12.69 24.68 -14.49
N LEU A 310 -13.32 24.95 -13.34
CA LEU A 310 -13.55 23.97 -12.28
C LEU A 310 -15.03 23.61 -12.09
N THR A 311 -15.94 24.41 -12.66
CA THR A 311 -17.39 24.27 -12.48
C THR A 311 -18.06 23.51 -13.64
N ASP A 312 -17.49 23.54 -14.85
CA ASP A 312 -17.90 22.65 -15.94
C ASP A 312 -17.21 21.27 -15.79
N PRO A 313 -17.96 20.14 -15.86
CA PRO A 313 -17.38 18.80 -15.69
C PRO A 313 -16.23 18.45 -16.64
N THR A 314 -16.32 18.89 -17.90
CA THR A 314 -15.32 18.54 -18.93
C THR A 314 -14.08 19.39 -18.75
N LEU A 315 -14.26 20.70 -18.57
CA LEU A 315 -13.16 21.61 -18.31
C LEU A 315 -12.47 21.29 -16.97
N ALA A 316 -13.22 20.88 -15.94
CA ALA A 316 -12.62 20.46 -14.66
C ALA A 316 -11.66 19.29 -14.87
N ARG A 317 -12.04 18.27 -15.64
CA ARG A 317 -11.15 17.13 -15.98
C ARG A 317 -9.92 17.57 -16.77
N ILE A 318 -10.09 18.48 -17.73
CA ILE A 318 -8.98 19.03 -18.53
C ILE A 318 -8.03 19.87 -17.65
N SER A 319 -8.57 20.71 -16.78
CA SER A 319 -7.79 21.54 -15.85
C SER A 319 -7.01 20.69 -14.86
N VAL A 320 -7.62 19.65 -14.31
CA VAL A 320 -6.94 18.70 -13.42
C VAL A 320 -5.79 17.99 -14.14
N LEU A 321 -5.99 17.53 -15.37
CA LEU A 321 -4.91 16.93 -16.19
C LEU A 321 -3.79 17.93 -16.49
N THR A 322 -4.14 19.18 -16.80
CA THR A 322 -3.19 20.25 -17.12
C THR A 322 -2.33 20.62 -15.91
N VAL A 323 -2.94 20.78 -14.73
CA VAL A 323 -2.21 21.04 -13.49
C VAL A 323 -1.32 19.84 -13.12
N ASN A 324 -1.81 18.62 -13.34
CA ASN A 324 -1.02 17.41 -13.13
C ASN A 324 0.21 17.34 -14.04
N LEU A 325 0.11 17.79 -15.29
CA LEU A 325 1.27 17.92 -16.17
C LEU A 325 2.32 18.89 -15.63
N TRP A 326 1.87 20.05 -15.14
CA TRP A 326 2.77 21.07 -14.59
C TRP A 326 3.55 20.58 -13.35
N VAL A 327 2.92 19.77 -12.50
CA VAL A 327 3.59 19.17 -11.32
C VAL A 327 4.41 17.93 -11.69
N GLY A 328 3.93 17.08 -12.61
CA GLY A 328 4.50 15.76 -12.85
C GLY A 328 5.65 15.72 -13.87
N ILE A 329 5.59 16.52 -14.94
CA ILE A 329 6.60 16.56 -16.01
C ILE A 329 8.03 16.72 -15.47
N PRO A 330 8.30 17.62 -14.51
CA PRO A 330 9.64 17.86 -14.02
C PRO A 330 10.30 16.63 -13.39
N TYR A 331 9.51 15.75 -12.75
CA TYR A 331 10.04 14.54 -12.12
C TYR A 331 10.56 13.58 -13.19
N THR A 332 9.73 13.28 -14.19
CA THR A 332 10.14 12.45 -15.32
C THR A 332 11.31 13.07 -16.09
N MET A 333 11.30 14.40 -16.28
CA MET A 333 12.41 15.11 -16.93
C MET A 333 13.74 14.90 -16.20
N LEU A 334 13.73 14.99 -14.86
CA LEU A 334 14.94 14.83 -14.05
C LEU A 334 15.47 13.39 -14.10
N VAL A 335 14.59 12.40 -13.93
CA VAL A 335 14.94 10.97 -14.03
C VAL A 335 15.49 10.66 -15.41
N THR A 336 14.79 11.07 -16.47
CA THR A 336 15.23 10.84 -17.86
C THR A 336 16.58 11.51 -18.14
N THR A 337 16.80 12.73 -17.63
CA THR A 337 18.08 13.43 -17.78
C THR A 337 19.25 12.62 -17.20
N GLY A 338 19.08 12.00 -16.03
CA GLY A 338 20.10 11.12 -15.45
C GLY A 338 20.35 9.87 -16.28
N ILE A 339 19.30 9.26 -16.81
CA ILE A 339 19.39 8.06 -17.66
C ILE A 339 20.11 8.37 -18.97
N LEU A 340 19.79 9.49 -19.63
CA LEU A 340 20.43 9.91 -20.87
C LEU A 340 21.94 10.11 -20.74
N MET A 341 22.44 10.44 -19.53
CA MET A 341 23.88 10.57 -19.28
C MET A 341 24.61 9.22 -19.19
N ASN A 342 23.88 8.13 -18.97
CA ASN A 342 24.45 6.79 -18.84
C ASN A 342 24.45 6.00 -20.15
N ILE A 343 23.82 6.51 -21.21
CA ILE A 343 23.84 5.85 -22.52
C ILE A 343 25.22 6.10 -23.16
N PRO A 344 26.01 5.05 -23.48
CA PRO A 344 27.30 5.20 -24.13
C PRO A 344 27.21 5.98 -25.45
N ASN A 345 28.15 6.90 -25.70
CA ASN A 345 28.14 7.77 -26.88
C ASN A 345 28.49 7.02 -28.18
N ASP A 346 29.26 5.95 -28.08
CA ASP A 346 29.64 5.05 -29.19
C ASP A 346 28.41 4.44 -29.89
N LEU A 347 27.33 4.15 -29.16
CA LEU A 347 26.06 3.71 -29.76
C LEU A 347 25.46 4.75 -30.71
N TYR A 348 25.59 6.04 -30.37
CA TYR A 348 25.11 7.13 -31.22
C TYR A 348 26.04 7.40 -32.40
N GLU A 349 27.36 7.29 -32.19
CA GLU A 349 28.36 7.43 -33.24
C GLU A 349 28.25 6.30 -34.28
N ALA A 350 28.11 5.06 -33.83
CA ALA A 350 27.86 3.91 -34.71
C ALA A 350 26.57 4.09 -35.53
N ALA A 351 25.49 4.56 -34.89
CA ALA A 351 24.24 4.84 -35.58
C ALA A 351 24.38 5.97 -36.63
N GLU A 352 25.19 6.99 -36.37
CA GLU A 352 25.48 8.07 -37.31
C GLU A 352 26.30 7.57 -38.51
N ILE A 353 27.27 6.69 -38.28
CA ILE A 353 28.04 5.99 -39.32
C ILE A 353 27.12 5.13 -40.20
N ASP A 354 26.15 4.44 -39.60
CA ASP A 354 25.11 3.65 -40.29
C ASP A 354 24.02 4.50 -40.98
N GLY A 355 24.15 5.83 -40.97
CA GLY A 355 23.19 6.76 -41.61
C GLY A 355 21.83 6.83 -40.91
N ALA A 356 21.75 6.46 -39.63
CA ALA A 356 20.51 6.53 -38.87
C ALA A 356 20.09 7.99 -38.64
N SER A 357 18.83 8.31 -38.97
CA SER A 357 18.25 9.61 -38.62
C SER A 357 18.10 9.77 -37.10
N LYS A 358 18.01 11.02 -36.62
CA LYS A 358 17.80 11.31 -35.19
C LYS A 358 16.55 10.65 -34.61
N LEU A 359 15.48 10.53 -35.41
CA LEU A 359 14.26 9.83 -35.00
C LEU A 359 14.49 8.31 -34.90
N LYS A 360 15.28 7.74 -35.81
CA LYS A 360 15.67 6.33 -35.76
C LYS A 360 16.55 6.05 -34.54
N ALA A 361 17.54 6.89 -34.26
CA ALA A 361 18.34 6.80 -33.04
C ALA A 361 17.48 6.92 -31.78
N PHE A 362 16.53 7.87 -31.72
CA PHE A 362 15.62 8.00 -30.60
C PHE A 362 14.75 6.75 -30.40
N THR A 363 14.11 6.23 -31.44
CA THR A 363 13.17 5.10 -31.34
C THR A 363 13.86 3.75 -31.17
N LYS A 364 15.12 3.60 -31.62
CA LYS A 364 15.85 2.32 -31.59
C LYS A 364 16.91 2.23 -30.50
N ILE A 365 17.42 3.35 -29.99
CA ILE A 365 18.46 3.38 -28.96
C ILE A 365 17.91 4.04 -27.69
N THR A 366 17.54 5.32 -27.77
CA THR A 366 17.21 6.11 -26.59
C THR A 366 15.95 5.63 -25.89
N MET A 367 14.82 5.53 -26.61
CA MET A 367 13.52 5.20 -26.03
C MET A 367 13.48 3.78 -25.45
N PRO A 368 13.98 2.73 -26.13
CA PRO A 368 14.04 1.39 -25.55
C PRO A 368 14.86 1.34 -24.26
N TYR A 369 16.02 2.01 -24.22
CA TYR A 369 16.85 2.08 -23.02
C TYR A 369 16.15 2.83 -21.88
N VAL A 370 15.55 3.99 -22.16
CA VAL A 370 14.81 4.77 -21.16
C VAL A 370 13.64 3.96 -20.61
N VAL A 371 12.84 3.31 -21.45
CA VAL A 371 11.71 2.47 -21.01
C VAL A 371 12.19 1.28 -20.18
N PHE A 372 13.27 0.61 -20.57
CA PHE A 372 13.85 -0.49 -19.81
C PHE A 372 14.21 -0.06 -18.39
N VAL A 373 14.95 1.04 -18.25
CA VAL A 373 15.39 1.57 -16.94
C VAL A 373 14.22 2.13 -16.13
N THR A 374 13.23 2.75 -16.77
CA THR A 374 12.11 3.40 -16.07
C THR A 374 10.88 2.51 -15.89
N ALA A 375 10.89 1.24 -16.33
CA ALA A 375 9.72 0.39 -16.23
C ALA A 375 9.20 0.22 -14.78
N PRO A 376 10.03 -0.04 -13.74
CA PRO A 376 9.56 -0.09 -12.36
C PRO A 376 8.96 1.25 -11.87
N TYR A 377 9.55 2.36 -12.31
CA TYR A 377 9.05 3.70 -12.03
C TYR A 377 7.67 3.93 -12.68
N LEU A 378 7.48 3.53 -13.94
CA LEU A 378 6.21 3.64 -14.65
C LEU A 378 5.08 2.88 -13.95
N ILE A 379 5.37 1.68 -13.44
CA ILE A 379 4.40 0.88 -12.65
C ILE A 379 4.00 1.65 -11.39
N THR A 380 4.99 2.15 -10.67
CA THR A 380 4.78 2.90 -9.42
C THR A 380 4.00 4.19 -9.68
N GLN A 381 4.33 4.91 -10.75
CA GLN A 381 3.66 6.15 -11.15
C GLN A 381 2.21 5.91 -11.56
N PHE A 382 1.93 4.81 -12.27
CA PHE A 382 0.57 4.45 -12.65
C PHE A 382 -0.31 4.13 -11.43
N ILE A 383 0.20 3.30 -10.51
CA ILE A 383 -0.49 2.98 -9.25
C ILE A 383 -0.66 4.25 -8.39
N GLY A 384 0.35 5.13 -8.38
CA GLY A 384 0.28 6.44 -7.75
C GLY A 384 -0.82 7.32 -8.34
N ASN A 385 -1.01 7.28 -9.66
CA ASN A 385 -2.06 8.04 -10.33
C ASN A 385 -3.48 7.50 -10.06
N ILE A 386 -3.66 6.17 -9.92
CA ILE A 386 -4.93 5.58 -9.44
C ILE A 386 -5.29 6.14 -8.06
N ASN A 387 -4.28 6.30 -7.20
CA ASN A 387 -4.43 6.74 -5.81
C ASN A 387 -4.11 8.24 -5.62
N ASN A 388 -4.23 9.07 -6.65
CA ASN A 388 -3.81 10.47 -6.62
C ASN A 388 -4.81 11.38 -5.89
N PHE A 389 -4.98 11.11 -4.60
CA PHE A 389 -5.88 11.82 -3.70
C PHE A 389 -5.53 13.31 -3.63
N ASN A 390 -4.26 13.63 -3.38
CA ASN A 390 -3.82 15.01 -3.13
C ASN A 390 -4.17 15.93 -4.29
N LEU A 391 -3.88 15.51 -5.52
CA LEU A 391 -4.09 16.37 -6.68
C LEU A 391 -5.56 16.72 -6.88
N ILE A 392 -6.43 15.72 -6.83
CA ILE A 392 -7.87 15.90 -7.01
C ILE A 392 -8.47 16.66 -5.82
N TYR A 393 -8.14 16.25 -4.60
CA TYR A 393 -8.74 16.81 -3.39
C TYR A 393 -8.39 18.30 -3.22
N PHE A 394 -7.12 18.67 -3.38
CA PHE A 394 -6.73 20.07 -3.19
C PHE A 394 -7.13 20.98 -4.36
N LEU A 395 -7.17 20.45 -5.59
CA LEU A 395 -7.51 21.25 -6.77
C LEU A 395 -9.03 21.40 -6.97
N THR A 396 -9.80 20.32 -6.94
CA THR A 396 -11.25 20.36 -7.20
C THR A 396 -12.09 19.80 -6.06
N LYS A 397 -11.48 19.14 -5.07
CA LYS A 397 -12.20 18.30 -4.10
C LYS A 397 -13.00 17.15 -4.72
N GLY A 398 -12.88 16.88 -6.03
CA GLY A 398 -13.74 15.96 -6.76
C GLY A 398 -14.92 16.61 -7.50
N GLU A 399 -15.13 17.92 -7.33
CA GLU A 399 -16.17 18.72 -8.00
C GLU A 399 -16.00 18.82 -9.54
N PRO A 400 -17.04 19.22 -10.30
CA PRO A 400 -18.39 19.61 -9.87
C PRO A 400 -19.24 18.43 -9.37
N MET A 401 -20.12 18.71 -8.40
CA MET A 401 -21.10 17.73 -7.91
C MET A 401 -22.17 17.45 -8.96
N THR A 402 -22.77 16.27 -8.90
CA THR A 402 -23.92 15.89 -9.74
C THR A 402 -24.97 15.14 -8.92
N THR A 403 -26.23 15.26 -9.33
CA THR A 403 -27.34 14.46 -8.79
C THR A 403 -27.32 13.01 -9.26
N ASP A 404 -26.62 12.72 -10.36
CA ASP A 404 -26.54 11.36 -10.94
C ASP A 404 -25.79 10.40 -10.02
N TYR A 405 -24.83 10.92 -9.25
CA TYR A 405 -23.90 10.12 -8.47
C TYR A 405 -24.29 10.04 -7.00
N TYR A 406 -23.93 8.93 -6.35
CA TYR A 406 -24.04 8.73 -4.92
C TYR A 406 -22.90 9.45 -4.22
N PHE A 407 -23.13 10.72 -3.85
CA PHE A 407 -22.16 11.56 -3.12
C PHE A 407 -20.77 11.53 -3.75
N ALA A 408 -20.69 11.70 -5.07
CA ALA A 408 -19.44 11.83 -5.83
C ALA A 408 -19.58 12.99 -6.83
N GLY A 409 -18.46 13.62 -7.16
CA GLY A 409 -18.40 14.60 -8.24
C GLY A 409 -17.80 14.05 -9.53
N LYS A 410 -17.76 14.90 -10.56
CA LYS A 410 -17.34 14.50 -11.90
C LYS A 410 -15.82 14.34 -12.07
N THR A 411 -15.01 14.88 -11.15
CA THR A 411 -13.55 14.69 -11.13
C THR A 411 -13.06 13.70 -10.08
N ASP A 412 -13.96 13.18 -9.23
CA ASP A 412 -13.61 12.22 -8.20
C ASP A 412 -12.97 10.96 -8.80
N LEU A 413 -11.82 10.56 -8.24
CA LEU A 413 -11.29 9.21 -8.39
C LEU A 413 -11.93 8.31 -7.33
N LEU A 414 -11.81 7.00 -7.49
CA LEU A 414 -12.29 6.06 -6.47
C LEU A 414 -11.76 6.40 -5.07
N VAL A 415 -10.49 6.81 -4.95
CA VAL A 415 -9.88 7.19 -3.67
C VAL A 415 -10.44 8.48 -3.07
N THR A 416 -10.79 9.49 -3.88
CA THR A 416 -11.38 10.73 -3.36
C THR A 416 -12.86 10.57 -3.07
N TRP A 417 -13.56 9.74 -3.85
CA TRP A 417 -14.94 9.36 -3.54
C TRP A 417 -15.02 8.56 -2.24
N LEU A 418 -14.13 7.58 -2.03
CA LEU A 418 -13.99 6.87 -0.76
C LEU A 418 -13.83 7.84 0.41
N TYR A 419 -12.90 8.78 0.29
CA TYR A 419 -12.65 9.78 1.34
C TYR A 419 -13.88 10.66 1.60
N ARG A 420 -14.59 11.09 0.55
CA ARG A 420 -15.81 11.87 0.68
C ARG A 420 -16.91 11.10 1.43
N LEU A 421 -17.06 9.81 1.14
CA LEU A 421 -18.01 8.95 1.85
C LEU A 421 -17.67 8.83 3.34
N THR A 422 -16.40 8.75 3.72
CA THR A 422 -16.01 8.68 5.15
C THR A 422 -16.08 10.03 5.85
N ALA A 423 -15.51 11.08 5.25
CA ALA A 423 -15.35 12.39 5.87
C ALA A 423 -16.66 13.18 5.94
N ASP A 424 -17.42 13.22 4.83
CA ASP A 424 -18.60 14.06 4.71
C ASP A 424 -19.89 13.28 5.01
N ARG A 425 -19.97 12.02 4.56
CA ARG A 425 -21.18 11.20 4.66
C ARG A 425 -21.18 10.20 5.82
N LYS A 426 -20.03 9.90 6.44
CA LYS A 426 -19.87 8.85 7.47
C LYS A 426 -20.33 7.46 7.00
N ASP A 427 -20.24 7.19 5.70
CA ASP A 427 -20.58 5.91 5.08
C ASP A 427 -19.31 5.05 4.96
N TYR A 428 -18.91 4.42 6.07
CA TYR A 428 -17.65 3.68 6.17
C TYR A 428 -17.71 2.33 5.43
N SER A 429 -18.86 1.66 5.43
CA SER A 429 -19.04 0.36 4.78
C SER A 429 -18.91 0.43 3.25
N ARG A 430 -19.59 1.38 2.60
CA ARG A 430 -19.44 1.61 1.15
C ARG A 430 -18.06 2.16 0.81
N ALA A 431 -17.51 3.04 1.63
CA ALA A 431 -16.14 3.52 1.46
C ALA A 431 -15.10 2.39 1.52
N SER A 432 -15.17 1.50 2.51
CA SER A 432 -14.30 0.33 2.61
C SER A 432 -14.47 -0.61 1.42
N THR A 433 -15.68 -0.76 0.90
CA THR A 433 -15.96 -1.55 -0.32
C THR A 433 -15.21 -0.97 -1.53
N ILE A 434 -15.25 0.35 -1.72
CA ILE A 434 -14.43 1.04 -2.73
C ILE A 434 -12.92 0.84 -2.45
N GLY A 435 -12.50 0.90 -1.18
CA GLY A 435 -11.11 0.71 -0.78
C GLY A 435 -10.55 -0.65 -1.19
N ILE A 436 -11.35 -1.70 -1.00
CA ILE A 436 -11.02 -3.05 -1.50
C ILE A 436 -10.95 -3.07 -3.03
N ALA A 437 -11.90 -2.43 -3.73
CA ALA A 437 -11.87 -2.36 -5.18
C ALA A 437 -10.58 -1.66 -5.71
N VAL A 438 -10.17 -0.55 -5.08
CA VAL A 438 -8.92 0.15 -5.41
C VAL A 438 -7.69 -0.71 -5.13
N PHE A 439 -7.67 -1.43 -4.00
CA PHE A 439 -6.59 -2.36 -3.68
C PHE A 439 -6.49 -3.49 -4.70
N VAL A 440 -7.60 -4.15 -5.03
CA VAL A 440 -7.65 -5.24 -6.02
C VAL A 440 -7.24 -4.73 -7.39
N LEU A 441 -7.73 -3.56 -7.82
CA LEU A 441 -7.35 -2.95 -9.08
C LEU A 441 -5.84 -2.67 -9.15
N SER A 442 -5.29 -2.07 -8.09
CA SER A 442 -3.86 -1.76 -8.01
C SER A 442 -3.00 -3.03 -7.99
N ALA A 443 -3.42 -4.07 -7.26
CA ALA A 443 -2.72 -5.35 -7.20
C ALA A 443 -2.74 -6.09 -8.54
N ILE A 444 -3.89 -6.15 -9.21
CA ILE A 444 -4.02 -6.76 -10.55
C ILE A 444 -3.08 -6.05 -11.53
N PHE A 445 -3.13 -4.72 -11.59
CA PHE A 445 -2.27 -3.97 -12.49
C PHE A 445 -0.78 -4.18 -12.16
N ALA A 446 -0.40 -4.12 -10.88
CA ALA A 446 0.97 -4.38 -10.46
C ALA A 446 1.45 -5.76 -10.93
N LEU A 447 0.69 -6.82 -10.66
CA LEU A 447 1.03 -8.19 -11.05
C LEU A 447 1.17 -8.35 -12.57
N ILE A 448 0.24 -7.77 -13.33
CA ILE A 448 0.29 -7.76 -14.80
C ILE A 448 1.55 -7.03 -15.27
N ALA A 449 1.78 -5.81 -14.80
CA ALA A 449 2.88 -4.99 -15.26
C ALA A 449 4.25 -5.57 -14.89
N PHE A 450 4.40 -6.14 -13.68
CA PHE A 450 5.62 -6.85 -13.29
C PHE A 450 5.89 -8.09 -14.14
N ARG A 451 4.84 -8.83 -14.54
CA ARG A 451 5.00 -10.00 -15.42
C ARG A 451 5.47 -9.63 -16.82
N PHE A 452 5.02 -8.49 -17.35
CA PHE A 452 5.36 -8.01 -18.69
C PHE A 452 6.66 -7.20 -18.75
N THR A 453 7.21 -6.78 -17.61
CA THR A 453 8.42 -5.96 -17.59
C THR A 453 9.67 -6.82 -17.84
N SER A 454 10.31 -6.61 -19.00
CA SER A 454 11.57 -7.27 -19.39
C SER A 454 12.77 -6.93 -18.50
N SER A 455 12.69 -5.87 -17.68
CA SER A 455 13.71 -5.57 -16.66
C SER A 455 13.95 -6.75 -15.72
N ASN A 456 12.96 -7.62 -15.49
CA ASN A 456 13.12 -8.81 -14.66
C ASN A 456 13.70 -10.02 -15.43
N LYS A 457 13.86 -9.91 -16.75
CA LYS A 457 14.32 -10.98 -17.66
C LYS A 457 15.65 -10.69 -18.35
N GLN A 458 16.03 -9.42 -18.50
CA GLN A 458 17.18 -8.98 -19.30
C GLN A 458 18.17 -8.12 -18.49
N GLU A 459 18.07 -8.08 -17.16
CA GLU A 459 19.07 -7.39 -16.32
C GLU A 459 20.49 -7.96 -16.56
N GLU A 460 20.58 -9.24 -16.96
CA GLU A 460 21.82 -9.91 -17.37
C GLU A 460 22.31 -9.53 -18.79
N ASP A 461 21.49 -8.94 -19.65
CA ASP A 461 21.85 -8.59 -21.04
C ASP A 461 22.46 -7.17 -21.17
N PHE A 462 22.34 -6.35 -20.12
CA PHE A 462 22.78 -4.93 -20.11
C PHE A 462 23.83 -4.60 -19.03
N GLN A 463 24.27 -5.60 -18.26
CA GLN A 463 25.48 -5.53 -17.41
C GLN A 463 26.64 -6.21 -18.13
#